data_AF-A0A1F3CCK9-F1
#
_entry.id   AF-A0A1F3CCK9-F1
#
_cell.length_a   1.000
_cell.length_b   1.000
_cell.length_c   1.000
_cell.angle_alpha   90.00
_cell.angle_beta   90.00
_cell.angle_gamma   90.00
#
_symmetry.space_group_name_H-M   'P 1'
#
loop_
_entity.id
_entity.type
_entity.pdbx_description
1 polymer ?
#
loop_
_entity_poly.entity_id
_entity_poly.type
_entity_poly.pdbx_seq_one_letter_code
_entity_poly.pdbx_strand_id
1 'polypeptide(L)'
;MSDRCQDILDRLIEATTGSMPPHERAGIVEHLAGCERCREEAAAIEVAVAHLRAAGRFTAPPGFWAEFTDRLNERIATRRLPLAARLRRWMASPRHAWGTAVVTAALVVAVAAVVRFGPAPSAPRDPENAKARALITETMTSTLPSLAEMLETMRAGLAQDSDPSPDRPRP
;
A
#
# COMPACT_ATOMS: atom_id res chain seq x y z
N MET A 1 -10.58 -18.47 21.43
CA MET A 1 -9.48 -17.49 21.26
C MET A 1 -10.11 -16.15 20.96
N SER A 2 -9.85 -15.10 21.73
CA SER A 2 -10.46 -13.77 21.51
C SER A 2 -9.65 -12.95 20.50
N ASP A 3 -10.30 -12.01 19.82
CA ASP A 3 -9.67 -11.13 18.82
C ASP A 3 -8.47 -10.37 19.39
N ARG A 4 -8.55 -9.93 20.66
CA ARG A 4 -7.44 -9.26 21.34
C ARG A 4 -6.23 -10.19 21.52
N CYS A 5 -6.42 -11.48 21.76
CA CYS A 5 -5.26 -12.38 21.83
C CYS A 5 -4.62 -12.58 20.46
N GLN A 6 -5.41 -12.65 19.39
CA GLN A 6 -4.89 -12.81 18.04
C GLN A 6 -4.03 -11.59 17.66
N ASP A 7 -4.55 -10.38 17.88
CA ASP A 7 -3.83 -9.12 17.62
C ASP A 7 -2.49 -9.06 18.39
N ILE A 8 -2.49 -9.47 19.65
CA ILE A 8 -1.26 -9.51 20.46
C ILE A 8 -0.25 -10.52 19.92
N LEU A 9 -0.70 -11.71 19.50
CA LEU A 9 0.19 -12.73 18.93
C LEU A 9 0.81 -12.28 17.60
N ASP A 10 0.03 -11.63 16.74
CA ASP A 10 0.51 -11.13 15.45
C ASP A 10 1.61 -10.07 15.64
N ARG A 11 1.51 -9.27 16.70
CA ARG A 11 2.47 -8.18 17.02
C ARG A 11 3.65 -8.62 17.89
N LEU A 12 3.63 -9.84 18.42
CA LEU A 12 4.64 -10.35 19.35
C LEU A 12 6.03 -10.49 18.70
N ILE A 13 6.08 -10.83 17.42
CA ILE A 13 7.33 -10.98 16.65
C ILE A 13 8.03 -9.62 16.54
N GLU A 14 7.31 -8.56 16.22
CA GLU A 14 7.86 -7.20 16.11
C GLU A 14 8.34 -6.69 17.48
N ALA A 15 7.58 -7.01 18.54
CA ALA A 15 7.96 -6.70 19.90
C ALA A 15 9.26 -7.40 20.33
N THR A 16 9.44 -8.68 20.00
CA THR A 16 10.61 -9.49 20.39
C THR A 16 11.85 -9.28 19.51
N THR A 17 11.67 -8.87 18.25
CA THR A 17 12.77 -8.57 17.32
C THR A 17 13.29 -7.13 17.45
N GLY A 18 12.60 -6.26 18.18
CA GLY A 18 13.05 -4.88 18.47
C GLY A 18 12.61 -3.85 17.44
N SER A 19 11.70 -4.21 16.54
CA SER A 19 11.19 -3.31 15.49
C SER A 19 10.04 -2.42 15.96
N MET A 20 9.49 -2.66 17.16
CA MET A 20 8.33 -1.95 17.69
C MET A 20 8.70 -0.75 18.59
N PRO A 21 8.09 0.44 18.39
CA PRO A 21 8.25 1.59 19.28
C PRO A 21 7.83 1.33 20.74
N PRO A 22 8.44 1.99 21.75
CA PRO A 22 8.12 1.75 23.15
C PRO A 22 6.65 1.99 23.54
N HIS A 23 6.01 3.00 22.93
CA HIS A 23 4.62 3.34 23.22
C HIS A 23 3.62 2.28 22.76
N GLU A 24 3.96 1.54 21.70
CA GLU A 24 3.13 0.44 21.17
C GLU A 24 3.24 -0.84 22.01
N ARG A 25 4.36 -1.01 22.72
CA ARG A 25 4.61 -2.19 23.57
C ARG A 25 3.76 -2.20 24.84
N ALA A 26 3.30 -1.05 25.31
CA ALA A 26 2.55 -0.93 26.56
C ALA A 26 1.30 -1.85 26.58
N GLY A 27 0.53 -1.87 25.48
CA GLY A 27 -0.66 -2.71 25.37
C GLY A 27 -0.36 -4.21 25.34
N ILE A 28 0.81 -4.60 24.81
CA ILE A 28 1.28 -5.98 24.83
C ILE A 28 1.66 -6.40 26.24
N VAL A 29 2.44 -5.57 26.94
CA VAL A 29 2.86 -5.84 28.33
C VAL A 29 1.64 -5.97 29.25
N GLU A 30 0.66 -5.07 29.11
CA GLU A 30 -0.58 -5.13 29.89
C GLU A 30 -1.35 -6.43 29.64
N HIS A 31 -1.47 -6.85 28.38
CA HIS A 31 -2.16 -8.09 28.04
C HIS A 31 -1.43 -9.34 28.57
N LEU A 32 -0.10 -9.36 28.45
CA LEU A 32 0.73 -10.45 28.97
C LEU A 32 0.65 -10.57 30.50
N ALA A 33 0.44 -9.46 31.22
CA ALA A 33 0.19 -9.52 32.66
C ALA A 33 -1.11 -10.30 33.00
N GLY A 34 -2.14 -10.18 32.16
CA GLY A 34 -3.46 -10.79 32.38
C GLY A 34 -3.71 -12.15 31.69
N CYS A 35 -2.92 -12.53 30.68
CA CYS A 35 -3.20 -13.72 29.87
C CYS A 35 -2.06 -14.74 29.90
N GLU A 36 -2.29 -15.88 30.55
CA GLU A 36 -1.32 -16.98 30.66
C GLU A 36 -0.92 -17.57 29.30
N ARG A 37 -1.91 -17.86 28.45
CA ARG A 37 -1.66 -18.41 27.12
C ARG A 37 -0.75 -17.52 26.27
N CYS A 38 -0.98 -16.21 26.27
CA CYS A 38 -0.12 -15.29 25.51
C CYS A 38 1.29 -15.17 26.10
N ARG A 39 1.48 -15.40 27.42
CA ARG A 39 2.81 -15.50 28.02
C ARG A 39 3.56 -16.75 27.60
N GLU A 40 2.88 -17.89 27.51
CA GLU A 40 3.49 -19.14 27.05
C GLU A 40 3.97 -19.00 25.60
N GLU A 41 3.15 -18.41 24.74
CA GLU A 41 3.52 -18.11 23.34
C GLU A 41 4.68 -17.11 23.26
N ALA A 42 4.68 -16.07 24.11
CA ALA A 42 5.80 -15.13 24.21
C ALA A 42 7.11 -15.82 24.57
N ALA A 43 7.09 -16.69 25.58
CA ALA A 43 8.25 -17.44 26.00
C ALA A 43 8.75 -18.37 24.88
N ALA A 44 7.85 -19.04 24.15
CA ALA A 44 8.22 -19.90 23.03
C ALA A 44 8.90 -19.11 21.90
N ILE A 45 8.37 -17.93 21.56
CA ILE A 45 8.97 -17.03 20.56
C ILE A 45 10.33 -16.52 21.03
N GLU A 46 10.46 -16.12 22.29
CA GLU A 46 11.74 -15.67 22.84
C GLU A 46 12.83 -16.76 22.78
N VAL A 47 12.48 -18.01 23.09
CA VAL A 47 13.37 -19.16 22.94
C VAL A 47 13.78 -19.36 21.48
N ALA A 48 12.83 -19.33 20.54
CA ALA A 48 13.13 -19.46 19.12
C ALA A 48 14.06 -18.35 18.62
N VAL A 49 13.79 -17.10 19.00
CA VAL A 49 14.62 -15.95 18.64
C VAL A 49 16.02 -16.07 19.27
N ALA A 50 16.14 -16.56 20.51
CA ALA A 50 17.42 -16.81 21.14
C ALA A 50 18.25 -17.84 20.37
N HIS A 51 17.62 -18.93 19.90
CA HIS A 51 18.29 -19.91 19.04
C HIS A 51 18.76 -19.31 17.71
N LEU A 52 17.94 -18.49 17.06
CA LEU A 52 18.31 -17.81 15.81
C LEU A 52 19.48 -16.83 16.02
N ARG A 53 19.49 -16.10 17.14
CA ARG A 53 20.62 -15.21 17.49
C ARG A 53 21.89 -16.01 17.76
N ALA A 54 21.79 -17.14 18.44
CA ALA A 54 22.92 -18.02 18.74
C ALA A 54 23.50 -18.70 17.48
N ALA A 55 22.66 -19.02 16.50
CA ALA A 55 23.10 -19.57 15.21
C ALA A 55 23.96 -18.57 14.40
N GLY A 56 23.91 -17.28 14.74
CA GLY A 56 24.70 -16.24 14.11
C GLY A 56 24.17 -15.82 12.74
N ARG A 57 24.88 -14.89 12.10
CA ARG A 57 24.56 -14.43 10.75
C ARG A 57 25.27 -15.32 9.73
N PHE A 58 24.51 -16.00 8.89
CA PHE A 58 25.06 -16.70 7.74
C PHE A 58 25.47 -15.69 6.67
N THR A 59 26.74 -15.69 6.30
CA THR A 59 27.22 -14.94 5.13
C THR A 59 27.06 -15.83 3.91
N ALA A 60 26.33 -15.35 2.90
CA ALA A 60 26.19 -16.08 1.65
C ALA A 60 27.55 -16.20 0.95
N PRO A 61 27.88 -17.35 0.34
CA PRO A 61 29.08 -17.51 -0.47
C PRO A 61 29.13 -16.47 -1.61
N PRO A 62 30.33 -16.09 -2.10
CA PRO A 62 30.46 -15.24 -3.28
C PRO A 62 29.67 -15.82 -4.47
N GLY A 63 28.94 -14.96 -5.19
CA GLY A 63 28.14 -15.36 -6.35
C GLY A 63 26.78 -15.98 -6.05
N PHE A 64 26.47 -16.34 -4.79
CA PHE A 64 25.19 -16.95 -4.40
C PHE A 64 23.97 -16.14 -4.88
N TRP A 65 23.99 -14.82 -4.68
CA TRP A 65 22.85 -13.97 -5.04
C TRP A 65 22.63 -13.87 -6.55
N ALA A 66 23.69 -13.90 -7.35
CA ALA A 66 23.57 -13.91 -8.81
C ALA A 66 22.93 -15.21 -9.27
N GLU A 67 23.47 -16.35 -8.83
CA GLU A 67 22.94 -17.68 -9.17
C GLU A 67 21.48 -17.88 -8.68
N PHE A 68 21.17 -17.42 -7.47
CA PHE A 68 19.82 -17.46 -6.93
C PHE A 68 18.85 -16.62 -7.80
N THR A 69 19.27 -15.41 -8.18
CA THR A 69 18.45 -14.50 -8.99
C THR A 69 18.19 -15.08 -10.38
N ASP A 70 19.21 -15.68 -11.01
CA ASP A 70 19.07 -16.32 -12.31
C ASP A 70 18.09 -17.49 -12.26
N ARG A 71 18.23 -18.38 -11.27
CA ARG A 71 17.30 -19.51 -11.06
C ARG A 71 15.89 -19.04 -10.74
N LEU A 72 15.74 -17.97 -9.96
CA LEU A 72 14.43 -17.39 -9.65
C LEU A 72 13.77 -16.84 -10.91
N ASN A 73 14.52 -16.09 -11.73
CA ASN A 73 14.03 -15.54 -12.99
C ASN A 73 13.63 -16.63 -13.98
N GLU A 74 14.42 -17.70 -14.10
CA GLU A 74 14.08 -18.86 -14.93
C GLU A 74 12.77 -19.52 -14.46
N ARG A 75 12.60 -19.70 -13.14
CA ARG A 75 11.35 -20.24 -12.57
C ARG A 75 10.15 -19.31 -12.79
N ILE A 76 10.33 -18.00 -12.67
CA ILE A 76 9.27 -17.03 -12.94
C ILE A 76 8.90 -17.06 -14.43
N ALA A 77 9.89 -17.14 -15.32
CA ALA A 77 9.68 -17.20 -16.76
C ALA A 77 8.94 -18.47 -17.19
N THR A 78 9.32 -19.63 -16.63
CA THR A 78 8.67 -20.92 -16.90
C THR A 78 7.31 -21.07 -16.24
N ARG A 79 7.07 -20.43 -15.08
CA ARG A 79 5.76 -20.38 -14.42
C ARG A 79 4.85 -19.26 -14.92
N ARG A 80 5.20 -18.53 -15.99
CA ARG A 80 4.24 -17.63 -16.64
C ARG A 80 3.04 -18.47 -17.09
N LEU A 81 1.96 -18.39 -16.31
CA LEU A 81 0.66 -18.94 -16.68
C LEU A 81 0.40 -18.54 -18.14
N PRO A 82 0.03 -19.48 -19.02
CA PRO A 82 -0.18 -19.16 -20.42
C PRO A 82 -1.12 -17.95 -20.49
N LEU A 83 -0.87 -17.01 -21.41
CA LEU A 83 -1.70 -15.81 -21.55
C LEU A 83 -3.20 -16.17 -21.60
N ALA A 84 -3.52 -17.32 -22.19
CA ALA A 84 -4.86 -17.92 -22.20
C ALA A 84 -5.42 -18.26 -20.80
N ALA A 85 -4.63 -18.72 -19.83
CA ALA A 85 -5.08 -18.96 -18.45
C ALA A 85 -5.29 -17.64 -17.69
N ARG A 86 -4.45 -16.62 -17.94
CA ARG A 86 -4.62 -15.28 -17.38
C ARG A 86 -5.89 -14.59 -17.93
N LEU A 87 -6.11 -14.69 -19.24
CA LEU A 87 -7.29 -14.16 -19.92
C LEU A 87 -8.56 -14.90 -19.50
N ARG A 88 -8.50 -16.24 -19.37
CA ARG A 88 -9.62 -17.06 -18.88
C ARG A 88 -9.98 -16.70 -17.45
N ARG A 89 -9.02 -16.42 -16.56
CA ARG A 89 -9.31 -15.97 -15.19
C ARG A 89 -9.99 -14.59 -15.17
N TRP A 90 -9.62 -13.71 -16.10
CA TRP A 90 -10.22 -12.38 -16.22
C TRP A 90 -11.64 -12.45 -16.82
N MET A 91 -11.84 -13.28 -17.85
CA MET A 91 -13.15 -13.50 -18.48
C MET A 91 -14.09 -14.40 -17.66
N ALA A 92 -13.57 -15.29 -16.81
CA ALA A 92 -14.35 -16.17 -15.94
C ALA A 92 -14.91 -15.48 -14.69
N SER A 93 -14.82 -14.14 -14.60
CA SER A 93 -15.48 -13.35 -13.56
C SER A 93 -16.69 -12.54 -14.09
N PRO A 94 -17.67 -13.14 -14.79
CA PRO A 94 -18.84 -12.40 -15.31
C PRO A 94 -19.78 -11.94 -14.18
N ARG A 95 -19.67 -12.48 -12.96
CA ARG A 95 -20.57 -12.16 -11.84
C ARG A 95 -20.34 -10.78 -11.22
N HIS A 96 -19.15 -10.19 -11.36
CA HIS A 96 -18.87 -8.85 -10.85
C HIS A 96 -18.98 -7.74 -11.90
N ALA A 97 -18.91 -8.08 -13.19
CA ALA A 97 -19.02 -7.12 -14.29
C ALA A 97 -20.44 -6.52 -14.42
N TRP A 98 -21.49 -7.30 -14.10
CA TRP A 98 -22.87 -6.79 -14.12
C TRP A 98 -23.19 -5.87 -12.94
N GLY A 99 -22.60 -6.10 -11.77
CA GLY A 99 -22.77 -5.23 -10.61
C GLY A 99 -22.18 -3.82 -10.82
N THR A 100 -21.02 -3.74 -11.45
CA THR A 100 -20.35 -2.45 -11.70
C THR A 100 -21.04 -1.61 -12.76
N ALA A 101 -21.64 -2.23 -13.78
CA ALA A 101 -22.34 -1.51 -14.86
C ALA A 101 -23.60 -0.77 -14.37
N VAL A 102 -24.32 -1.35 -13.40
CA VAL A 102 -25.52 -0.71 -12.81
C VAL A 102 -25.12 0.49 -11.96
N VAL A 103 -24.04 0.37 -11.17
CA VAL A 103 -23.55 1.46 -10.32
C VAL A 103 -23.06 2.65 -11.15
N THR A 104 -22.31 2.39 -12.24
CA THR A 104 -21.83 3.47 -13.11
C THR A 104 -22.99 4.16 -13.84
N ALA A 105 -23.96 3.39 -14.37
CA ALA A 105 -25.14 3.95 -15.00
C ALA A 105 -25.97 4.80 -14.02
N ALA A 106 -26.18 4.31 -12.79
CA ALA A 106 -26.89 5.05 -11.75
C ALA A 106 -26.16 6.35 -11.36
N LEU A 107 -24.82 6.31 -11.26
CA LEU A 107 -24.01 7.50 -10.97
C LEU A 107 -24.13 8.55 -12.08
N VAL A 108 -24.05 8.14 -13.35
CA VAL A 108 -24.18 9.04 -14.51
C VAL A 108 -25.57 9.67 -14.55
N VAL A 109 -26.62 8.89 -14.31
CA VAL A 109 -27.99 9.41 -14.25
C VAL A 109 -28.18 10.37 -13.07
N ALA A 110 -27.63 10.07 -11.89
CA ALA A 110 -27.70 10.94 -10.73
C ALA A 110 -26.97 12.28 -10.98
N VAL A 111 -25.77 12.25 -11.58
CA VAL A 111 -25.04 13.47 -11.95
C VAL A 111 -25.81 14.28 -12.99
N ALA A 112 -26.35 13.63 -14.02
CA ALA A 112 -27.16 14.30 -15.04
C ALA A 112 -28.44 14.93 -14.45
N ALA A 113 -29.08 14.25 -13.49
CA ALA A 113 -30.25 14.78 -12.80
C ALA A 113 -29.89 15.99 -11.93
N VAL A 114 -28.77 15.96 -11.21
CA VAL A 114 -28.28 17.10 -10.43
C VAL A 114 -27.93 18.30 -11.32
N VAL A 115 -27.30 18.07 -12.48
CA VAL A 115 -26.98 19.17 -13.41
C VAL A 115 -28.24 19.79 -14.03
N ARG A 116 -29.27 18.98 -14.31
CA ARG A 116 -30.44 19.43 -15.06
C ARG A 116 -31.60 19.93 -14.20
N PHE A 117 -31.72 19.41 -12.97
CA PHE A 117 -32.81 19.72 -12.05
C PHE A 117 -32.33 20.14 -10.65
N GLY A 118 -31.02 20.21 -10.43
CA GLY A 118 -30.47 20.65 -9.16
C GLY A 118 -30.79 22.12 -8.90
N PRO A 119 -31.13 22.48 -7.64
CA PRO A 119 -31.29 23.88 -7.28
C PRO A 119 -29.98 24.64 -7.53
N ALA A 120 -30.09 25.87 -8.02
CA ALA A 120 -28.93 26.76 -8.15
C ALA A 120 -28.19 26.80 -6.80
N PRO A 121 -26.85 26.65 -6.78
CA PRO A 121 -26.10 26.56 -5.54
C PRO A 121 -26.34 27.82 -4.72
N SER A 122 -27.15 27.69 -3.67
CA SER A 122 -27.20 28.66 -2.60
C SER A 122 -25.82 28.67 -1.97
N ALA A 123 -25.08 29.77 -2.17
CA ALA A 123 -23.76 29.96 -1.59
C ALA A 123 -23.79 29.57 -0.10
N PRO A 124 -23.07 28.53 0.32
CA PRO A 124 -23.04 28.15 1.72
C PRO A 124 -22.27 29.23 2.48
N ARG A 125 -22.97 30.06 3.26
CA ARG A 125 -22.38 30.72 4.43
C ARG A 125 -22.22 29.67 5.53
N ASP A 126 -21.34 28.72 5.29
CA ASP A 126 -20.98 27.72 6.27
C ASP A 126 -19.83 28.28 7.13
N PRO A 127 -20.03 28.49 8.45
CA PRO A 127 -18.96 28.94 9.35
C PRO A 127 -17.79 27.95 9.42
N GLU A 128 -18.00 26.69 9.03
CA GLU A 128 -16.94 25.67 8.99
C GLU A 128 -15.98 25.90 7.82
N ASN A 129 -16.50 26.30 6.64
CA ASN A 129 -15.68 26.76 5.51
C ASN A 129 -14.95 28.08 5.78
N ALA A 130 -15.52 28.95 6.62
CA ALA A 130 -14.83 30.16 7.08
C ALA A 130 -13.62 29.85 7.97
N LYS A 131 -13.72 28.81 8.82
CA LYS A 131 -12.60 28.29 9.62
C LYS A 131 -11.57 27.56 8.76
N ALA A 132 -12.01 26.78 7.77
CA ALA A 132 -11.11 26.14 6.82
C ALA A 132 -10.30 27.17 6.02
N ARG A 133 -10.92 28.28 5.59
CA ARG A 133 -10.23 29.41 4.96
C ARG A 133 -9.30 30.16 5.90
N ALA A 134 -9.64 30.26 7.19
CA ALA A 134 -8.77 30.87 8.20
C ALA A 134 -7.54 30.01 8.55
N LEU A 135 -7.58 28.70 8.27
CA LEU A 135 -6.46 27.77 8.44
C LEU A 135 -5.54 27.70 7.22
N ILE A 136 -5.95 28.25 6.07
CA ILE A 136 -5.06 28.47 4.92
C ILE A 136 -4.18 29.66 5.28
N THR A 137 -3.02 29.37 5.87
CA THR A 137 -2.00 30.37 6.16
C THR A 137 -1.42 30.90 4.85
N GLU A 138 -1.04 32.18 4.83
CA GLU A 138 -0.50 32.89 3.67
C GLU A 138 0.71 32.16 3.03
N THR A 139 1.41 31.33 3.80
CA THR A 139 2.49 30.43 3.37
C THR A 139 2.03 29.22 2.53
N MET A 140 0.83 28.69 2.74
CA MET A 140 0.27 27.63 1.88
C MET A 140 -0.19 28.21 0.54
N THR A 141 -0.74 29.43 0.54
CA THR A 141 -1.18 30.10 -0.68
C THR A 141 0.02 30.54 -1.53
N SER A 142 1.14 30.91 -0.91
CA SER A 142 2.36 31.32 -1.63
C SER A 142 3.17 30.14 -2.19
N THR A 143 2.98 28.93 -1.68
CA THR A 143 3.70 27.71 -2.15
C THR A 143 2.94 26.93 -3.22
N LEU A 144 1.65 27.23 -3.43
CA LEU A 144 0.85 26.62 -4.49
C LEU A 144 1.36 26.87 -5.92
N PRO A 145 1.84 28.07 -6.30
CA PRO A 145 2.41 28.31 -7.62
C PRO A 145 3.67 27.47 -7.89
N SER A 146 4.54 27.28 -6.89
CA SER A 146 5.77 26.49 -7.07
C SER A 146 5.50 25.00 -7.19
N LEU A 147 4.46 24.49 -6.53
CA LEU A 147 4.00 23.10 -6.71
C LEU A 147 3.45 22.88 -8.12
N ALA A 148 2.72 23.84 -8.68
CA ALA A 148 2.20 23.75 -10.05
C ALA A 148 3.36 23.72 -11.07
N GLU A 149 4.35 24.60 -10.91
CA GLU A 149 5.52 24.67 -11.78
C GLU A 149 6.39 23.39 -11.69
N MET A 150 6.57 22.85 -10.49
CA MET A 150 7.27 21.59 -10.27
C MET A 150 6.55 20.39 -10.92
N LEU A 151 5.21 20.36 -10.86
CA LEU A 151 4.41 19.32 -11.53
C LEU A 151 4.46 19.43 -13.05
N GLU A 152 4.47 20.62 -13.63
CA GLU A 152 4.67 20.80 -15.07
C GLU A 152 6.06 20.35 -15.51
N THR A 153 7.09 20.67 -14.74
CA THR A 153 8.47 20.24 -15.04
C THR A 153 8.60 18.72 -15.03
N MET A 154 7.98 18.06 -14.05
CA MET A 154 7.94 16.59 -13.96
C MET A 154 7.19 15.97 -15.16
N ARG A 155 6.08 16.59 -15.57
CA ARG A 155 5.27 16.14 -16.71
C ARG A 155 6.02 16.28 -18.04
N ALA A 156 6.80 17.35 -18.21
CA ALA A 156 7.63 17.57 -19.39
C ALA A 156 8.75 16.52 -19.49
N GLY A 157 9.43 16.19 -18.38
CA GLY A 157 10.46 15.14 -18.36
C GLY A 157 9.91 13.75 -18.71
N LEU A 158 8.75 13.39 -18.15
CA LEU A 158 8.10 12.11 -18.45
C LEU A 158 7.64 12.00 -19.93
N ALA A 159 7.29 13.13 -20.57
CA ALA A 159 6.95 13.15 -21.99
C ALA A 159 8.18 12.95 -22.90
N GLN A 160 9.36 13.37 -22.47
CA GLN A 160 10.62 13.21 -23.23
C GLN A 160 11.13 11.76 -23.24
N ASP A 161 10.98 11.03 -22.12
CA ASP A 161 11.33 9.60 -22.04
C ASP A 161 10.40 8.69 -22.86
N SER A 162 9.26 9.24 -23.31
CA SER A 162 8.26 8.51 -24.10
C SER A 162 8.54 8.51 -25.60
N ASP A 163 9.52 9.28 -26.08
CA ASP A 163 9.85 9.36 -27.50
C ASP A 163 10.88 8.26 -27.87
N PRO A 164 10.51 7.22 -28.64
CA PRO A 164 11.43 6.18 -29.03
C PRO A 164 12.47 6.77 -30.00
N SER A 165 13.67 7.03 -29.47
CA SER A 165 14.84 7.43 -30.26
C SER A 165 14.97 6.56 -31.52
N PRO A 166 14.86 7.13 -32.74
CA PRO A 166 15.06 6.36 -33.94
C PRO A 166 16.55 6.10 -34.10
N ASP A 167 16.86 4.80 -34.08
CA ASP A 167 17.94 4.18 -34.82
C ASP A 167 19.37 4.62 -34.45
N ARG A 168 19.98 3.89 -33.51
CA ARG A 168 21.44 3.84 -33.36
C ARG A 168 21.95 2.63 -34.16
N PRO A 169 22.73 2.83 -35.24
CA PRO A 169 23.29 1.71 -35.98
C PRO A 169 24.28 0.95 -35.09
N ARG A 170 24.11 -0.37 -35.03
CA ARG A 170 25.01 -1.30 -34.33
C ARG A 170 26.31 -1.49 -35.13
N PRO A 171 27.48 -1.51 -34.48
CA PRO A 171 28.74 -1.91 -35.12
C PRO A 171 28.75 -3.41 -35.46
#